data_AF-A0A2V5MLF8-F1
#
_entry.id   AF-A0A2V5MLF8-F1
#
_cell.length_a   1.000
_cell.length_b   1.000
_cell.length_c   1.000
_cell.angle_alpha   90.00
_cell.angle_beta   90.00
_cell.angle_gamma   90.00
#
_symmetry.space_group_name_H-M   'P 1'
#
loop_
_entity.id
_entity.type
_entity.pdbx_description
1 polymer ?
#
loop_
_entity_poly.entity_id
_entity_poly.type
_entity_poly.pdbx_seq_one_letter_code
_entity_poly.pdbx_strand_id
1 'polypeptide(L)'
;MAKEQSSSTDTESDTEYLSTYIARIEEALERLEEQSVITSNDVPEIWLGSGDVKRRPILWRLYEHTMFYITTLAPGTIVETHQHNENVFRYVIDGAIVVRVEGKPPYRVSQGMWIAVRANTYYSLEARGTTLLSAYQYQCKVQ
;
A
#
# COMPACT_ATOMS: atom_id res chain seq x y z
N MET A 1 4.15 42.02 -16.29
CA MET A 1 4.02 40.79 -17.09
C MET A 1 5.38 40.11 -17.12
N ALA A 2 5.60 39.16 -16.21
CA ALA A 2 6.80 38.32 -16.19
C ALA A 2 6.38 36.94 -16.67
N LYS A 3 7.01 36.45 -17.74
CA LYS A 3 6.79 35.12 -18.30
C LYS A 3 7.36 34.09 -17.33
N GLU A 4 6.51 33.18 -16.88
CA GLU A 4 6.92 31.94 -16.25
C GLU A 4 7.71 31.10 -17.26
N GLN A 5 8.96 30.78 -16.92
CA GLN A 5 9.72 29.74 -17.59
C GLN A 5 9.13 28.39 -17.13
N SER A 6 8.22 27.87 -17.96
CA SER A 6 7.84 26.46 -17.95
C SER A 6 9.07 25.62 -18.27
N SER A 7 9.78 25.16 -17.25
CA SER A 7 10.77 24.11 -17.34
C SER A 7 10.05 22.77 -17.51
N SER A 8 9.58 22.49 -18.74
CA SER A 8 9.21 21.13 -19.13
C SER A 8 10.49 20.36 -19.38
N THR A 9 11.03 19.74 -18.33
CA THR A 9 11.90 18.58 -18.50
C THR A 9 11.05 17.44 -19.04
N ASP A 10 10.95 17.38 -20.36
CA ASP A 10 10.65 16.14 -21.08
C ASP A 10 11.82 15.17 -20.81
N THR A 11 11.71 14.41 -19.73
CA THR A 11 12.58 13.25 -19.54
C THR A 11 12.20 12.20 -20.58
N GLU A 12 13.24 11.68 -21.24
CA GLU A 12 13.26 10.44 -22.03
C GLU A 12 12.23 9.44 -21.54
N SER A 13 11.66 8.64 -22.46
CA SER A 13 10.83 7.50 -22.08
C SER A 13 11.63 6.58 -21.14
N ASP A 14 11.44 6.77 -19.83
CA ASP A 14 11.98 5.91 -18.78
C ASP A 14 11.43 4.52 -19.04
N THR A 15 12.24 3.71 -19.72
CA THR A 15 11.88 2.33 -19.99
C THR A 15 11.82 1.66 -18.63
N GLU A 16 10.61 1.29 -18.20
CA GLU A 16 10.42 0.65 -16.91
C GLU A 16 10.89 -0.80 -17.01
N TYR A 17 11.89 -1.15 -16.21
CA TYR A 17 12.37 -2.51 -16.02
C TYR A 17 11.98 -3.02 -14.64
N LEU A 18 12.02 -4.34 -14.44
CA LEU A 18 11.83 -4.91 -13.11
C LEU A 18 12.86 -4.36 -12.11
N SER A 19 14.11 -4.14 -12.54
CA SER A 19 15.18 -3.58 -11.71
C SER A 19 14.90 -2.13 -11.29
N THR A 20 14.40 -1.27 -12.19
CA THR A 20 14.05 0.11 -11.85
C THR A 20 12.86 0.17 -10.90
N TYR A 21 11.89 -0.74 -11.08
CA TYR A 21 10.77 -0.90 -10.16
C TYR A 21 11.21 -1.34 -8.76
N ILE A 22 12.10 -2.34 -8.66
CA ILE A 22 12.62 -2.84 -7.38
C ILE A 22 13.44 -1.75 -6.67
N ALA A 23 14.37 -1.08 -7.37
CA ALA A 23 15.19 -0.03 -6.77
C ALA A 23 14.33 1.09 -6.16
N ARG A 24 13.23 1.46 -6.83
CA ARG A 24 12.28 2.46 -6.32
C ARG A 24 11.57 2.00 -5.06
N ILE A 25 11.24 0.71 -4.95
CA ILE A 25 10.68 0.14 -3.72
C ILE A 25 11.71 0.19 -2.60
N GLU A 26 12.94 -0.22 -2.87
CA GLU A 26 14.02 -0.25 -1.86
C GLU A 26 14.32 1.14 -1.32
N GLU A 27 14.47 2.14 -2.19
CA GLU A 27 14.68 3.54 -1.79
C GLU A 27 13.52 4.08 -0.93
N ALA A 28 12.27 3.78 -1.32
CA ALA A 28 11.10 4.23 -0.56
C ALA A 28 11.02 3.57 0.84
N LEU A 29 11.48 2.33 0.97
CA LEU A 29 11.36 1.56 2.21
C LEU A 29 12.54 1.73 3.17
N GLU A 30 13.70 2.21 2.71
CA GLU A 30 14.89 2.42 3.55
C GLU A 30 14.59 3.28 4.80
N ARG A 31 13.74 4.30 4.66
CA ARG A 31 13.37 5.21 5.77
C ARG A 31 12.23 4.66 6.65
N LEU A 32 11.67 3.52 6.29
CA LEU A 32 10.47 2.92 6.88
C LEU A 32 10.76 1.52 7.47
N GLU A 33 12.04 1.15 7.62
CA GLU A 33 12.45 -0.17 8.12
C GLU A 33 11.87 -0.48 9.51
N GLU A 34 11.91 0.49 10.42
CA GLU A 34 11.43 0.35 11.80
C GLU A 34 9.90 0.44 11.95
N GLN A 35 9.17 0.75 10.88
CA GLN A 35 7.72 0.90 10.95
C GLN A 35 7.01 -0.45 10.79
N SER A 36 6.24 -0.83 11.82
CA SER A 36 5.43 -2.06 11.79
C SER A 36 4.20 -1.98 10.88
N VAL A 37 3.74 -0.77 10.55
CA VAL A 37 2.62 -0.50 9.63
C VAL A 37 3.02 0.65 8.74
N ILE A 38 2.85 0.46 7.43
CA ILE A 38 3.19 1.43 6.39
C ILE A 38 1.96 1.60 5.50
N THR A 39 1.64 2.83 5.14
CA THR A 39 0.55 3.19 4.23
C THR A 39 1.09 3.83 2.97
N SER A 40 0.24 3.94 1.95
CA SER A 40 0.59 4.65 0.72
C SER A 40 0.96 6.13 0.92
N ASN A 41 0.64 6.73 2.07
CA ASN A 41 0.98 8.12 2.37
C ASN A 41 2.36 8.25 3.02
N ASP A 42 2.94 7.15 3.51
CA ASP A 42 4.26 7.14 4.13
C ASP A 42 5.39 7.07 3.09
N VAL A 43 5.05 6.77 1.85
CA VAL A 43 5.98 6.68 0.72
C VAL A 43 5.83 7.89 -0.23
N PRO A 44 6.86 8.22 -1.03
CA PRO A 44 6.76 9.30 -2.01
C PRO A 44 5.63 9.11 -3.02
N GLU A 45 4.92 10.19 -3.35
CA GLU A 45 3.95 10.17 -4.45
C GLU A 45 4.68 10.28 -5.79
N ILE A 46 4.59 9.22 -6.60
CA ILE A 46 5.27 9.11 -7.90
C ILE A 46 4.24 8.81 -8.98
N TRP A 47 4.30 9.53 -10.09
CA TRP A 47 3.48 9.29 -11.27
C TRP A 47 4.38 9.04 -12.48
N LEU A 48 4.16 7.91 -13.15
CA LEU A 48 4.92 7.46 -14.32
C LEU A 48 4.03 7.49 -15.58
N GLY A 49 4.64 7.73 -16.73
CA GLY A 49 3.94 7.75 -18.02
C GLY A 49 3.88 9.14 -18.66
N SER A 50 3.38 9.19 -19.89
CA SER A 50 3.29 10.41 -20.70
C SER A 50 1.89 10.56 -21.29
N GLY A 51 1.50 11.80 -21.59
CA GLY A 51 0.18 12.12 -22.13
C GLY A 51 -0.97 11.73 -21.20
N ASP A 52 -1.95 11.02 -21.76
CA ASP A 52 -3.19 10.64 -21.06
C ASP A 52 -3.06 9.40 -20.17
N VAL A 53 -1.92 8.70 -20.21
CA VAL A 53 -1.70 7.48 -19.43
C VAL A 53 -0.74 7.76 -18.29
N LYS A 54 -1.30 7.83 -17.08
CA LYS A 54 -0.55 7.98 -15.83
C LYS A 54 -0.67 6.72 -14.98
N ARG A 55 0.44 6.29 -14.40
CA ARG A 55 0.55 5.08 -13.56
C ARG A 55 1.15 5.48 -12.21
N ARG A 56 0.57 4.98 -11.13
CA ARG A 56 1.12 5.12 -9.78
C ARG A 56 1.69 3.77 -9.33
N PRO A 57 3.00 3.65 -9.07
CA PRO A 57 3.57 2.39 -8.62
C PRO A 57 3.10 2.06 -7.19
N ILE A 58 2.97 0.77 -6.88
CA ILE A 58 2.81 0.30 -5.51
C ILE A 58 4.21 0.13 -4.92
N LEU A 59 4.61 1.04 -4.04
CA LEU A 59 5.94 1.02 -3.41
C LEU A 59 5.99 0.02 -2.25
N TRP A 60 5.65 -1.24 -2.56
CA TRP A 60 5.69 -2.38 -1.63
C TRP A 60 6.12 -3.64 -2.37
N ARG A 61 6.78 -4.57 -1.66
CA ARG A 61 7.33 -5.82 -2.19
C ARG A 61 6.25 -6.88 -2.45
N LEU A 62 5.32 -6.59 -3.37
CA LEU A 62 4.23 -7.52 -3.70
C LEU A 62 4.73 -8.87 -4.22
N TYR A 63 5.91 -8.90 -4.85
CA TYR A 63 6.56 -10.13 -5.34
C TYR A 63 6.97 -11.12 -4.24
N GLU A 64 6.90 -10.74 -2.96
CA GLU A 64 7.06 -11.67 -1.84
C GLU A 64 5.80 -12.52 -1.61
N HIS A 65 4.63 -12.14 -2.17
CA HIS A 65 3.35 -12.81 -1.91
C HIS A 65 3.00 -13.82 -3.00
N THR A 66 2.28 -14.88 -2.64
CA THR A 66 1.92 -15.99 -3.55
C THR A 66 0.41 -16.14 -3.73
N MET A 67 -0.40 -15.49 -2.89
CA MET A 67 -1.85 -15.52 -2.94
C MET A 67 -2.44 -14.11 -2.96
N PHE A 68 -3.43 -13.91 -3.82
CA PHE A 68 -4.11 -12.63 -3.98
C PHE A 68 -5.62 -12.85 -3.95
N TYR A 69 -6.34 -12.09 -3.12
CA TYR A 69 -7.79 -12.19 -2.98
C TYR A 69 -8.45 -10.84 -3.11
N ILE A 70 -9.60 -10.80 -3.79
CA ILE A 70 -10.53 -9.69 -3.69
C ILE A 70 -11.55 -10.06 -2.60
N THR A 71 -11.61 -9.25 -1.55
CA THR A 71 -12.52 -9.48 -0.42
C THR A 71 -13.49 -8.31 -0.30
N THR A 72 -14.78 -8.60 -0.21
CA THR A 72 -15.81 -7.60 0.09
C THR A 72 -16.27 -7.79 1.53
N LEU A 73 -16.24 -6.71 2.31
CA LEU A 73 -16.63 -6.67 3.71
C LEU A 73 -17.81 -5.71 3.88
N ALA A 74 -18.83 -6.16 4.60
CA ALA A 74 -19.98 -5.31 4.91
C ALA A 74 -19.58 -4.14 5.83
N PRO A 75 -20.33 -3.03 5.82
CA PRO A 75 -20.12 -1.95 6.77
C PRO A 75 -20.20 -2.44 8.22
N GLY A 76 -19.22 -2.07 9.04
CA GLY A 76 -19.14 -2.49 10.43
C GLY A 76 -18.57 -3.89 10.65
N THR A 77 -18.16 -4.61 9.60
CA THR A 77 -17.42 -5.86 9.77
C THR A 77 -16.11 -5.59 10.51
N ILE A 78 -15.90 -6.32 11.60
CA ILE A 78 -14.67 -6.30 12.39
C ILE A 78 -13.93 -7.62 12.15
N VAL A 79 -12.68 -7.50 11.75
CA VAL A 79 -11.70 -8.58 11.85
C VAL A 79 -10.98 -8.37 13.17
N GLU A 80 -11.16 -9.34 14.08
CA GLU A 80 -10.59 -9.30 15.42
C GLU A 80 -9.06 -9.22 15.40
N THR A 81 -8.48 -8.84 16.53
CA THR A 81 -7.02 -8.73 16.67
C THR A 81 -6.36 -10.06 16.36
N HIS A 82 -5.44 -10.05 15.39
CA HIS A 82 -4.69 -11.23 14.97
C HIS A 82 -3.30 -10.81 14.47
N GLN A 83 -2.48 -11.80 14.11
CA GLN A 83 -1.12 -11.59 13.64
C GLN A 83 -0.81 -12.57 12.49
N HIS A 84 0.10 -12.16 11.61
CA HIS A 84 0.64 -12.99 10.55
C HIS A 84 2.16 -13.13 10.75
N ASN A 85 2.73 -14.29 10.42
CA ASN A 85 4.19 -14.49 10.39
C ASN A 85 4.83 -13.99 9.09
N GLU A 86 4.05 -13.28 8.27
CA GLU A 86 4.40 -12.72 6.98
C GLU A 86 3.94 -11.26 6.90
N ASN A 87 4.47 -10.55 5.91
CA ASN A 87 3.95 -9.25 5.53
C ASN A 87 2.54 -9.42 4.94
N VAL A 88 1.62 -8.54 5.34
CA VAL A 88 0.27 -8.48 4.77
C VAL A 88 0.11 -7.18 4.02
N PHE A 89 -0.33 -7.25 2.77
CA PHE A 89 -0.66 -6.09 1.96
C PHE A 89 -2.16 -6.01 1.68
N ARG A 90 -2.74 -4.81 1.78
CA ARG A 90 -4.13 -4.54 1.40
C ARG A 90 -4.21 -3.23 0.61
N TYR A 91 -4.87 -3.27 -0.53
CA TYR A 91 -5.24 -2.10 -1.34
C TYR A 91 -6.76 -1.91 -1.29
N VAL A 92 -7.21 -0.69 -0.97
CA VAL A 92 -8.64 -0.37 -0.90
C VAL A 92 -9.14 0.01 -2.28
N ILE A 93 -9.88 -0.91 -2.90
CA ILE A 93 -10.51 -0.71 -4.21
C ILE A 93 -11.71 0.22 -4.07
N ASP A 94 -12.52 0.02 -3.04
CA ASP A 94 -13.70 0.83 -2.74
C ASP A 94 -13.95 0.88 -1.22
N GLY A 95 -14.56 1.97 -0.76
CA GLY A 95 -14.85 2.22 0.66
C GLY A 95 -13.64 2.64 1.49
N ALA A 96 -13.58 2.19 2.73
CA ALA A 96 -12.47 2.47 3.65
C ALA A 96 -12.30 1.41 4.74
N ILE A 97 -11.10 1.30 5.30
CA ILE A 97 -10.82 0.50 6.49
C ILE A 97 -10.15 1.34 7.57
N VAL A 98 -10.33 0.92 8.81
CA VAL A 98 -9.56 1.40 9.96
C VAL A 98 -8.75 0.25 10.52
N VAL A 99 -7.43 0.37 10.48
CA VAL A 99 -6.51 -0.60 11.07
C VAL A 99 -6.02 -0.08 12.41
N ARG A 100 -6.03 -0.94 13.43
CA ARG A 100 -5.61 -0.59 14.79
C ARG A 100 -4.50 -1.52 15.24
N VAL A 101 -3.42 -0.92 15.74
CA VAL A 101 -2.29 -1.60 16.36
C VAL A 101 -2.16 -1.02 17.77
N GLU A 102 -1.92 -1.88 18.75
CA GLU A 102 -1.76 -1.46 20.14
C GLU A 102 -0.65 -0.41 20.28
N GLY A 103 -0.90 0.62 21.10
CA GLY A 103 0.06 1.71 21.32
C GLY A 103 0.21 2.70 20.16
N LYS A 104 -0.55 2.56 19.07
CA LYS A 104 -0.49 3.47 17.91
C LYS A 104 -1.85 4.13 17.61
N PRO A 105 -1.86 5.35 17.04
CA PRO A 105 -3.08 5.93 16.49
C PRO A 105 -3.71 5.03 15.41
N PRO A 106 -5.04 5.04 15.23
CA PRO A 106 -5.69 4.27 14.17
C PRO A 106 -5.27 4.72 12.77
N TYR A 107 -4.96 3.76 11.90
CA TYR A 107 -4.64 3.98 10.49
C TYR A 107 -5.92 3.97 9.67
N ARG A 108 -6.26 5.11 9.06
CA ARG A 108 -7.42 5.24 8.17
C ARG A 108 -6.95 5.11 6.73
N VAL A 109 -7.49 4.12 6.02
CA VAL A 109 -7.08 3.80 4.65
C VAL A 109 -8.33 3.83 3.79
N SER A 110 -8.43 4.82 2.91
CA SER A 110 -9.58 5.02 2.01
C SER A 110 -9.31 4.47 0.63
N GLN A 111 -10.34 4.46 -0.21
CA GLN A 111 -10.26 4.14 -1.63
C GLN A 111 -9.00 4.72 -2.30
N GLY A 112 -8.32 3.87 -3.07
CA GLY A 112 -7.10 4.20 -3.78
C GLY A 112 -5.83 4.13 -2.93
N MET A 113 -5.93 3.96 -1.61
CA MET A 113 -4.79 3.79 -0.72
C MET A 113 -4.46 2.32 -0.49
N TRP A 114 -3.24 2.05 -0.06
CA TRP A 114 -2.84 0.74 0.45
C TRP A 114 -2.24 0.84 1.83
N ILE A 115 -2.23 -0.30 2.52
CA ILE A 115 -1.58 -0.52 3.80
C ILE A 115 -0.83 -1.84 3.77
N ALA A 116 0.39 -1.82 4.28
CA ALA A 116 1.22 -2.97 4.55
C ALA A 116 1.42 -3.10 6.05
N VAL A 117 1.15 -4.28 6.60
CA VAL A 117 1.41 -4.62 7.99
C VAL A 117 2.57 -5.61 8.00
N ARG A 118 3.66 -5.28 8.69
CA ARG A 118 4.83 -6.16 8.76
C ARG A 118 4.49 -7.43 9.54
N ALA A 119 5.20 -8.50 9.18
CA ALA A 119 5.20 -9.75 9.91
C ALA A 119 5.32 -9.52 11.43
N ASN A 120 4.64 -10.36 12.19
CA ASN A 120 4.61 -10.34 13.64
C ASN A 120 4.02 -9.06 14.27
N THR A 121 3.18 -8.33 13.55
CA THR A 121 2.41 -7.20 14.12
C THR A 121 0.99 -7.63 14.45
N TYR A 122 0.56 -7.45 15.71
CA TYR A 122 -0.84 -7.62 16.09
C TYR A 122 -1.68 -6.44 15.61
N TYR A 123 -2.75 -6.72 14.89
CA TYR A 123 -3.67 -5.70 14.41
C TYR A 123 -5.11 -6.20 14.32
N SER A 124 -6.05 -5.27 14.42
CA SER A 124 -7.46 -5.48 14.04
C SER A 124 -7.83 -4.58 12.88
N LEU A 125 -8.92 -4.91 12.20
CA LEU A 125 -9.45 -4.14 11.08
C LEU A 125 -10.95 -3.95 11.22
N GLU A 126 -11.41 -2.72 10.98
CA GLU A 126 -12.83 -2.39 10.89
C GLU A 126 -13.14 -1.88 9.47
N ALA A 127 -14.11 -2.51 8.80
CA ALA A 127 -14.53 -2.15 7.45
C ALA A 127 -15.66 -1.13 7.45
N ARG A 128 -15.65 -0.23 6.47
CA ARG A 128 -16.69 0.79 6.24
C ARG A 128 -17.40 0.55 4.90
N GLY A 129 -17.79 -0.69 4.64
CA GLY A 129 -18.35 -1.12 3.35
C GLY A 129 -17.25 -1.10 2.30
N THR A 130 -16.47 -2.17 2.24
CA THR A 130 -15.14 -2.12 1.62
C THR A 130 -14.93 -3.28 0.67
N THR A 131 -14.32 -2.99 -0.49
CA THR A 131 -13.70 -4.00 -1.34
C THR A 131 -12.18 -3.81 -1.31
N LEU A 132 -11.46 -4.90 -1.03
CA LEU A 132 -10.01 -4.93 -0.85
C LEU A 132 -9.37 -5.89 -1.84
N LEU A 133 -8.23 -5.52 -2.41
CA LEU A 133 -7.25 -6.49 -2.87
C LEU A 133 -6.31 -6.78 -1.70
N SER A 134 -6.18 -8.04 -1.32
CA SER A 134 -5.25 -8.48 -0.28
C SER A 134 -4.21 -9.43 -0.85
N ALA A 135 -2.95 -9.29 -0.43
CA ALA A 135 -1.87 -10.20 -0.77
C ALA A 135 -1.34 -10.91 0.49
N TYR A 136 -1.11 -12.22 0.37
CA TYR A 136 -0.67 -13.14 1.44
C TYR A 136 0.35 -14.16 0.89
N GLN A 137 1.16 -14.77 1.76
CA GLN A 137 1.92 -16.00 1.45
C GLN A 137 1.26 -17.24 2.11
N TYR A 138 0.56 -17.07 3.22
CA TYR A 138 -0.09 -18.13 4.00
C TYR A 138 -1.50 -17.74 4.44
N GLN A 139 -2.32 -18.74 4.81
CA GLN A 139 -3.60 -18.46 5.46
C GLN A 139 -3.39 -17.95 6.88
N CYS A 140 -4.23 -17.00 7.29
CA CYS A 140 -4.23 -16.44 8.64
C CYS A 140 -4.30 -17.54 9.69
N LYS A 141 -3.41 -17.50 10.69
CA LYS A 141 -3.54 -18.33 11.90
C LYS A 141 -4.30 -17.52 12.94
N VAL A 142 -5.48 -18.00 13.30
CA VAL A 142 -6.22 -17.47 14.46
C VAL A 142 -5.64 -18.20 15.68
N GLN A 143 -5.19 -17.46 16.70
CA GLN A 143 -4.86 -18.02 18.01
C GLN A 143 -6.04 -17.85 18.94
#